data_AF-A0A0Z8H431-F1
#
_entry.id   AF-A0A0Z8H431-F1
#
_cell.length_a   1.000
_cell.length_b   1.000
_cell.length_c   1.000
_cell.angle_alpha   90.00
_cell.angle_beta   90.00
_cell.angle_gamma   90.00
#
_symmetry.space_group_name_H-M   'P 1'
#
loop_
_entity.id
_entity.type
_entity.pdbx_description
1 polymer ?
#
loop_
_entity_poly.entity_id
_entity_poly.type
_entity_poly.pdbx_seq_one_letter_code
_entity_poly.pdbx_strand_id
1 'polypeptide(L)'
;MSKKYTRLILVMGAICIAIGGMMMFSFHRMSEEEKLQAQIRKEQERMVLYAVNHYEGIEKIEFVNFEKDNKTGTWDSDAIINDKFHVTFVSWGEDDITINGGKSQTGDYLVPKVATTVTEISDIHVKYYKELP
;
A
#
# COMPACT_ATOMS: atom_id res chain seq x y z
N MET A 1 18.84 35.91 24.13
CA MET A 1 17.96 34.72 24.30
C MET A 1 17.77 34.47 25.79
N SER A 2 16.54 34.36 26.30
CA SER A 2 16.33 34.22 27.76
C SER A 2 16.72 32.80 28.23
N LYS A 3 17.30 32.68 29.45
CA LYS A 3 17.69 31.40 30.05
C LYS A 3 16.53 30.38 30.11
N LYS A 4 15.28 30.86 30.16
CA LYS A 4 14.07 30.03 30.15
C LYS A 4 13.84 29.38 28.78
N TYR A 5 14.04 30.15 27.70
CA TYR A 5 13.92 29.63 26.32
C TYR A 5 15.05 28.66 25.98
N THR A 6 16.28 28.91 26.44
CA THR A 6 17.40 27.98 26.24
C THR A 6 17.14 26.62 26.91
N ARG A 7 16.60 26.61 28.13
CA ARG A 7 16.21 25.36 28.83
C ARG A 7 15.06 24.63 28.13
N LEU A 8 14.06 25.35 27.64
CA LEU A 8 12.93 24.77 26.92
C LEU A 8 13.36 24.10 25.61
N ILE A 9 14.23 24.76 24.83
CA ILE A 9 14.75 24.22 23.56
C ILE A 9 15.54 22.91 23.80
N LEU A 10 16.34 22.85 24.87
CA LEU A 10 17.10 21.64 25.20
C LEU A 10 16.19 20.46 25.58
N VAL A 11 15.13 20.72 26.36
CA VAL A 11 14.15 19.67 26.74
C VAL A 11 13.39 19.17 25.50
N MET A 12 12.93 20.08 24.64
CA MET A 12 12.24 19.69 23.40
C MET A 12 13.15 18.90 22.46
N GLY A 13 14.42 19.31 22.32
CA GLY A 13 15.41 18.57 21.54
C GLY A 13 15.63 17.15 22.06
N ALA A 14 15.75 16.98 23.39
CA ALA A 14 15.92 15.67 24.00
C ALA A 14 14.70 14.74 23.78
N ILE A 15 13.48 15.28 23.84
CA ILE A 15 12.24 14.54 23.58
C ILE A 15 12.19 14.07 22.11
N CYS A 16 12.50 14.96 21.15
CA CYS A 16 12.52 14.59 19.74
C CYS A 16 13.55 13.49 19.44
N ILE A 17 14.74 13.56 20.04
CA ILE A 17 15.79 12.54 19.89
C ILE A 17 15.32 11.20 20.49
N ALA A 18 14.68 11.22 21.66
CA ALA A 18 14.16 10.01 22.30
C ALA A 18 13.07 9.33 21.45
N ILE A 19 12.10 10.10 20.92
CA ILE A 19 11.03 9.58 20.06
C ILE A 19 11.60 9.03 18.75
N GLY A 20 12.47 9.79 18.08
CA GLY A 20 13.14 9.34 16.86
C GLY A 20 13.98 8.08 17.08
N GLY A 21 14.71 8.02 18.20
CA GLY A 21 15.49 6.86 18.61
C GLY A 21 14.62 5.62 18.88
N MET A 22 13.49 5.77 19.57
CA MET A 22 12.55 4.68 19.83
C MET A 22 11.92 4.14 18.53
N MET A 23 11.58 5.01 17.58
CA MET A 23 11.07 4.58 16.27
C MET A 23 12.13 3.82 15.46
N MET A 24 13.35 4.36 15.35
CA MET A 24 14.46 3.70 14.65
C MET A 24 14.81 2.35 15.30
N PHE A 25 14.83 2.28 16.64
CA PHE A 25 15.12 1.06 17.37
C PHE A 25 14.02 -0.01 17.19
N SER A 26 12.75 0.39 17.13
CA SER A 26 11.63 -0.52 16.86
C SER A 26 11.69 -1.08 15.44
N PHE A 27 12.00 -0.25 14.44
CA PHE A 27 12.22 -0.70 13.05
C PHE A 27 13.42 -1.64 12.91
N HIS A 28 14.49 -1.42 13.69
CA HIS A 28 15.68 -2.29 13.69
C HIS A 28 15.40 -3.66 14.31
N ARG A 29 14.45 -3.74 15.26
CA ARG A 29 14.05 -5.00 15.92
C ARG A 29 13.08 -5.85 15.12
N MET A 30 12.47 -5.27 14.10
CA MET A 30 11.55 -5.97 13.21
C MET A 30 12.36 -6.99 12.39
N SER A 31 11.90 -8.24 12.38
CA SER A 31 12.48 -9.29 11.56
C SER A 31 12.39 -8.92 10.07
N GLU A 32 13.25 -9.53 9.25
CA GLU A 32 13.20 -9.33 7.79
C GLU A 32 11.85 -9.79 7.21
N GLU A 33 11.22 -10.79 7.83
CA GLU A 33 9.88 -11.24 7.47
C GLU A 33 8.82 -10.17 7.76
N GLU A 34 8.79 -9.59 8.95
CA GLU A 34 7.87 -8.51 9.30
C GLU A 34 8.07 -7.26 8.42
N LYS A 35 9.33 -6.92 8.06
CA LYS A 35 9.63 -5.86 7.09
C LYS A 35 9.10 -6.15 5.70
N LEU A 36 9.23 -7.40 5.26
CA LEU A 36 8.69 -7.83 3.97
C LEU A 36 7.17 -7.77 3.98
N GLN A 37 6.52 -8.25 5.04
CA GLN A 37 5.06 -8.21 5.18
C GLN A 37 4.52 -6.78 5.20
N ALA A 38 5.18 -5.86 5.92
CA ALA A 38 4.81 -4.46 5.93
C ALA A 38 4.90 -3.82 4.52
N GLN A 39 5.94 -4.19 3.73
CA GLN A 39 6.06 -3.75 2.34
C GLN A 39 4.96 -4.32 1.45
N ILE A 40 4.68 -5.63 1.57
CA ILE A 40 3.60 -6.30 0.84
C ILE A 40 2.24 -5.65 1.14
N ARG A 41 1.96 -5.36 2.41
CA ARG A 41 0.73 -4.68 2.82
C ARG A 41 0.62 -3.29 2.19
N LYS A 42 1.66 -2.48 2.30
CA LYS A 42 1.70 -1.13 1.73
C LYS A 42 1.47 -1.15 0.22
N GLU A 43 2.06 -2.12 -0.48
CA GLU A 43 1.95 -2.18 -1.94
C GLU A 43 0.57 -2.68 -2.39
N GLN A 44 -0.04 -3.62 -1.66
CA GLN A 44 -1.45 -3.99 -1.87
C GLN A 44 -2.38 -2.78 -1.68
N GLU A 45 -2.16 -1.97 -0.64
CA GLU A 45 -2.96 -0.75 -0.41
C GLU A 45 -2.80 0.28 -1.55
N ARG A 46 -1.59 0.45 -2.09
CA ARG A 46 -1.36 1.26 -3.29
C ARG A 46 -2.12 0.73 -4.51
N MET A 47 -2.11 -0.58 -4.74
CA MET A 47 -2.84 -1.20 -5.84
C MET A 47 -4.36 -1.01 -5.70
N VAL A 48 -4.90 -1.13 -4.48
CA VAL A 48 -6.32 -0.84 -4.20
C VAL A 48 -6.65 0.62 -4.49
N LEU A 49 -5.85 1.56 -3.97
CA LEU A 49 -6.03 2.99 -4.22
C LEU A 49 -5.97 3.31 -5.71
N TYR A 50 -5.04 2.69 -6.44
CA TYR A 50 -4.95 2.86 -7.89
C TYR A 50 -6.25 2.40 -8.58
N ALA A 51 -6.73 1.19 -8.28
CA ALA A 51 -7.97 0.68 -8.88
C ALA A 51 -9.17 1.58 -8.57
N VAL A 52 -9.34 1.96 -7.30
CA VAL A 52 -10.42 2.86 -6.84
C VAL A 52 -10.36 4.20 -7.54
N ASN A 53 -9.17 4.73 -7.83
CA ASN A 53 -9.04 6.04 -8.47
C ASN A 53 -9.21 6.00 -9.99
N HIS A 54 -8.99 4.87 -10.64
CA HIS A 54 -8.98 4.78 -12.10
C HIS A 54 -10.17 4.02 -12.70
N TYR A 55 -10.94 3.29 -11.89
CA TYR A 55 -12.07 2.49 -12.36
C TYR A 55 -13.35 2.76 -11.58
N GLU A 56 -14.48 2.56 -12.25
CA GLU A 56 -15.81 2.70 -11.65
C GLU A 56 -16.21 1.46 -10.86
N GLY A 57 -16.99 1.68 -9.78
CA GLY A 57 -17.70 0.62 -9.08
C GLY A 57 -16.80 -0.39 -8.37
N ILE A 58 -15.58 -0.04 -7.98
CA ILE A 58 -14.72 -0.90 -7.17
C ILE A 58 -15.30 -0.98 -5.74
N GLU A 59 -15.70 -2.17 -5.31
CA GLU A 59 -16.26 -2.44 -3.98
C GLU A 59 -15.45 -3.48 -3.21
N LYS A 60 -14.86 -4.44 -3.95
CA LYS A 60 -14.09 -5.55 -3.38
C LYS A 60 -12.85 -5.86 -4.22
N ILE A 61 -11.73 -6.14 -3.55
CA ILE A 61 -10.50 -6.65 -4.18
C ILE A 61 -9.97 -7.82 -3.34
N GLU A 62 -9.76 -8.96 -3.98
CA GLU A 62 -9.12 -10.13 -3.38
C GLU A 62 -7.80 -10.41 -4.10
N PHE A 63 -6.68 -10.29 -3.38
CA PHE A 63 -5.36 -10.64 -3.89
C PHE A 63 -5.13 -12.15 -3.82
N VAL A 64 -4.80 -12.77 -4.95
CA VAL A 64 -4.62 -14.22 -5.10
C VAL A 64 -3.17 -14.63 -4.84
N ASN A 65 -2.23 -13.81 -5.31
CA ASN A 65 -0.79 -13.97 -5.10
C ASN A 65 -0.13 -12.60 -4.93
N PHE A 66 1.15 -12.58 -4.55
CA PHE A 66 1.93 -11.35 -4.48
C PHE A 66 3.41 -11.68 -4.58
N GLU A 67 4.07 -11.18 -5.62
CA GLU A 67 5.48 -11.44 -5.91
C GLU A 67 6.25 -10.14 -6.14
N LYS A 68 7.56 -10.20 -5.84
CA LYS A 68 8.51 -9.14 -6.15
C LYS A 68 9.59 -9.71 -7.06
N ASP A 69 9.75 -9.13 -8.25
CA ASP A 69 10.93 -9.37 -9.05
C ASP A 69 12.12 -8.61 -8.43
N ASN A 70 13.09 -9.35 -7.90
CA ASN A 70 14.26 -8.78 -7.24
C ASN A 70 15.26 -8.14 -8.22
N LYS A 71 15.16 -8.40 -9.53
CA LYS A 71 16.04 -7.80 -10.55
C LYS A 71 15.51 -6.45 -11.01
N THR A 72 14.21 -6.35 -11.26
CA THR A 72 13.57 -5.10 -11.72
C THR A 72 13.03 -4.26 -10.57
N GLY A 73 12.83 -4.86 -9.40
CA GLY A 73 12.18 -4.21 -8.25
C GLY A 73 10.66 -4.12 -8.38
N THR A 74 10.09 -4.69 -9.43
CA THR A 74 8.65 -4.65 -9.75
C THR A 74 7.89 -5.56 -8.80
N TRP A 75 6.69 -5.13 -8.41
CA TRP A 75 5.72 -5.98 -7.70
C TRP A 75 4.60 -6.37 -8.63
N ASP A 76 4.20 -7.63 -8.59
CA ASP A 76 3.11 -8.17 -9.38
C ASP A 76 2.14 -8.95 -8.50
N SER A 77 0.87 -8.91 -8.90
CA SER A 77 -0.19 -9.58 -8.17
C SER A 77 -1.41 -9.83 -9.04
N ASP A 78 -1.84 -11.09 -9.10
CA ASP A 78 -3.15 -11.44 -9.58
C ASP A 78 -4.21 -11.14 -8.51
N ALA A 79 -5.32 -10.56 -8.94
CA ALA A 79 -6.43 -10.21 -8.07
C ALA A 79 -7.79 -10.42 -8.76
N ILE A 80 -8.82 -10.54 -7.93
CA ILE A 80 -10.21 -10.61 -8.34
C ILE A 80 -10.92 -9.37 -7.81
N ILE A 81 -11.45 -8.55 -8.72
CA ILE A 81 -12.24 -7.36 -8.39
C ILE A 81 -13.73 -7.69 -8.46
N ASN A 82 -14.48 -7.32 -7.42
CA ASN A 82 -15.92 -7.53 -7.27
C ASN A 82 -16.38 -8.97 -7.57
N ASP A 83 -15.56 -9.96 -7.18
CA ASP A 83 -15.81 -11.38 -7.44
C ASP A 83 -16.01 -11.75 -8.93
N LYS A 84 -15.56 -10.87 -9.84
CA LYS A 84 -15.93 -10.93 -11.26
C LYS A 84 -14.77 -10.72 -12.22
N PHE A 85 -13.93 -9.72 -11.97
CA PHE A 85 -12.90 -9.31 -12.92
C PHE A 85 -11.55 -9.84 -12.47
N HIS A 86 -10.97 -10.72 -13.28
CA HIS A 86 -9.60 -11.17 -13.08
C HIS A 86 -8.65 -10.13 -13.66
N VAL A 87 -7.71 -9.68 -12.83
CA VAL A 87 -6.72 -8.67 -13.19
C VAL A 87 -5.34 -9.08 -12.71
N THR A 88 -4.33 -8.56 -13.37
CA THR A 88 -2.95 -8.59 -12.88
C THR A 88 -2.50 -7.15 -12.67
N PHE A 89 -2.21 -6.80 -11.42
CA PHE A 89 -1.53 -5.57 -11.06
C PHE A 89 -0.04 -5.70 -11.31
N VAL A 90 0.58 -4.65 -11.83
CA VAL A 90 2.04 -4.52 -11.93
C VAL A 90 2.43 -3.14 -11.45
N SER A 91 3.28 -3.08 -10.44
CA SER A 91 3.83 -1.86 -9.84
C SER A 91 5.33 -1.75 -10.12
N TRP A 92 5.71 -0.77 -10.93
CA TRP A 92 7.10 -0.54 -11.37
C TRP A 92 7.89 0.40 -10.46
N GLY A 93 7.28 0.93 -9.40
CA GLY A 93 7.91 1.90 -8.50
C GLY A 93 6.94 2.95 -8.01
N GLU A 94 7.45 4.10 -7.59
CA GLU A 94 6.78 4.99 -6.63
C GLU A 94 5.44 5.58 -7.10
N ASP A 95 5.06 5.52 -8.37
CA ASP A 95 3.71 5.90 -8.85
C ASP A 95 3.27 5.20 -10.15
N ASP A 96 3.98 4.16 -10.57
CA ASP A 96 3.69 3.47 -11.84
C ASP A 96 3.02 2.13 -11.57
N ILE A 97 1.69 2.15 -11.54
CA ILE A 97 0.86 0.95 -11.40
C ILE A 97 0.05 0.79 -12.68
N THR A 98 0.01 -0.44 -13.18
CA THR A 98 -0.82 -0.83 -14.32
C THR A 98 -1.73 -1.98 -13.91
N ILE A 99 -2.92 -2.02 -14.50
CA ILE A 99 -3.84 -3.16 -14.40
C ILE A 99 -3.96 -3.77 -15.77
N ASN A 100 -3.57 -5.03 -15.89
CA ASN A 100 -3.75 -5.83 -17.09
C ASN A 100 -4.99 -6.73 -16.94
N GLY A 101 -5.66 -7.02 -18.06
CA GLY A 101 -6.87 -7.85 -18.06
C GLY A 101 -8.14 -7.05 -17.81
N GLY A 102 -8.91 -7.43 -16.79
CA GLY A 102 -10.15 -6.74 -16.43
C GLY A 102 -11.37 -7.20 -17.23
N LYS A 103 -11.28 -8.34 -17.92
CA LYS A 103 -12.40 -9.01 -18.57
C LYS A 103 -13.02 -10.02 -17.61
N SER A 104 -14.33 -9.96 -17.45
CA SER A 104 -15.11 -10.96 -16.71
C SER A 104 -15.42 -12.20 -17.56
N GLN A 105 -15.87 -13.27 -16.91
CA GLN A 105 -16.31 -14.49 -17.61
C GLN A 105 -17.51 -14.25 -18.54
N THR A 106 -18.34 -13.25 -18.25
CA THR A 106 -19.51 -12.86 -19.06
C THR A 106 -19.17 -11.93 -20.22
N GLY A 107 -17.90 -11.47 -20.32
CA GLY A 107 -17.44 -10.58 -21.38
C GLY A 107 -17.47 -9.09 -21.05
N ASP A 108 -17.95 -8.71 -19.86
CA ASP A 108 -17.89 -7.33 -19.37
C ASP A 108 -16.46 -6.93 -19.03
N TYR A 109 -16.17 -5.64 -19.10
CA TYR A 109 -14.86 -5.07 -18.78
C TYR A 109 -14.96 -4.10 -17.60
N LEU A 110 -13.84 -3.93 -16.89
CA LEU A 110 -13.67 -2.80 -15.98
C LEU A 110 -13.86 -1.49 -16.75
N VAL A 111 -14.63 -0.57 -16.16
CA VAL A 111 -14.93 0.72 -16.77
C VAL A 111 -13.96 1.75 -16.22
N PRO A 112 -13.06 2.31 -17.05
CA PRO A 112 -12.17 3.36 -16.61
C PRO A 112 -12.95 4.65 -16.33
N LYS A 113 -12.51 5.42 -15.33
CA LYS A 113 -13.02 6.75 -15.02
C LYS A 113 -11.92 7.81 -15.10
N VAL A 114 -12.33 9.07 -15.04
CA VAL A 114 -11.39 10.17 -14.81
C VAL A 114 -10.73 9.96 -13.45
N ALA A 115 -9.40 9.95 -13.44
CA ALA A 115 -8.62 9.68 -12.25
C ALA A 115 -9.02 10.60 -11.10
N THR A 116 -9.28 10.01 -9.93
CA THR A 116 -9.60 10.75 -8.70
C THR A 116 -8.41 10.77 -7.74
N THR A 117 -8.54 11.49 -6.61
CA THR A 117 -7.49 11.61 -5.58
C THR A 117 -7.94 11.02 -4.24
N VAL A 118 -8.73 9.94 -4.27
CA VAL A 118 -9.12 9.22 -3.06
C VAL A 118 -7.88 8.66 -2.40
N THR A 119 -7.71 8.92 -1.10
CA THR A 119 -6.55 8.50 -0.30
C THR A 119 -6.90 7.43 0.74
N GLU A 120 -8.17 7.09 0.90
CA GLU A 120 -8.67 6.14 1.88
C GLU A 120 -9.40 4.99 1.19
N ILE A 121 -9.23 3.78 1.72
CA ILE A 121 -9.82 2.54 1.20
C ILE A 121 -10.80 1.91 2.20
N SER A 122 -11.25 2.68 3.19
CA SER A 122 -12.11 2.21 4.31
C SER A 122 -13.43 1.60 3.85
N ASP A 123 -13.97 2.07 2.72
CA ASP A 123 -15.22 1.58 2.14
C ASP A 123 -15.03 0.39 1.18
N ILE A 124 -13.80 -0.08 0.99
CA ILE A 124 -13.46 -1.19 0.09
C ILE A 124 -13.21 -2.46 0.90
N HIS A 125 -13.87 -3.54 0.52
CA HIS A 125 -13.56 -4.85 1.08
C HIS A 125 -12.28 -5.40 0.45
N VAL A 126 -11.18 -5.41 1.22
CA VAL A 126 -9.89 -5.93 0.75
C VAL A 126 -9.56 -7.23 1.46
N LYS A 127 -9.38 -8.30 0.69
CA LYS A 127 -8.78 -9.56 1.17
C LYS A 127 -7.33 -9.60 0.73
N TYR A 128 -6.43 -9.52 1.72
CA TYR A 128 -5.00 -9.40 1.49
C TYR A 128 -4.36 -10.78 1.28
N TYR A 129 -3.38 -10.86 0.40
CA TYR A 129 -2.53 -12.04 0.26
C TYR A 129 -1.62 -12.15 1.49
N LYS A 130 -1.64 -13.33 2.13
CA LYS A 130 -1.01 -13.61 3.44
C LYS A 130 -1.55 -12.69 4.55
N GLU A 131 -2.84 -12.84 4.87
CA GLU A 131 -3.40 -12.28 6.10
C GLU A 131 -2.59 -12.74 7.32
N LEU A 132 -2.13 -11.80 8.15
CA LEU A 132 -1.58 -12.13 9.46
C LEU A 132 -2.69 -12.83 10.28
N PRO A 133 -2.39 -13.97 10.94
CA PRO A 133 -3.27 -14.51 11.97
C PRO A 133 -3.39 -13.58 13.19
#